data_AF-A0A831LBM5-F1
#
_entry.id   AF-A0A831LBM5-F1
#
_cell.length_a   1.000
_cell.length_b   1.000
_cell.length_c   1.000
_cell.angle_alpha   90.00
_cell.angle_beta   90.00
_cell.angle_gamma   90.00
#
_symmetry.space_group_name_H-M   'P 1'
#
loop_
_entity.id
_entity.type
_entity.pdbx_description
1 polymer ?
#
loop_
_entity_poly.entity_id
_entity_poly.type
_entity_poly.pdbx_seq_one_letter_code
_entity_poly.pdbx_strand_id
1 'polypeptide(L)' 'MDLVVETVDTCPFCGGALELVEDATFVWFGCRRCMRYVKREKREIVRRFVNYRERRFNWSGMITELYQLYTRL' A
#
# COMPACT_ATOMS: atom_id res chain seq x y z
N MET A 1 15.97 3.51 -6.50
CA MET A 1 15.45 2.45 -7.39
C MET A 1 14.12 2.09 -6.79
N ASP A 2 13.04 2.43 -7.47
CA ASP A 2 11.70 2.29 -6.93
C ASP A 2 11.21 0.89 -7.26
N LEU A 3 10.73 0.17 -6.24
CA LEU A 3 10.18 -1.17 -6.42
C LEU A 3 8.67 -1.04 -6.62
N VAL A 4 8.17 -1.66 -7.68
CA VAL A 4 6.76 -1.65 -8.06
C VAL A 4 6.24 -3.08 -8.07
N VAL A 5 5.14 -3.31 -7.35
CA VAL A 5 4.47 -4.62 -7.26
C VAL A 5 2.99 -4.42 -7.54
N GLU A 6 2.46 -5.13 -8.54
CA GLU A 6 1.02 -5.21 -8.77
C GLU A 6 0.36 -6.06 -7.67
N THR A 7 -0.77 -5.58 -7.15
CA THR A 7 -1.56 -6.35 -6.18
C THR A 7 -2.69 -7.08 -6.87
N VAL A 8 -3.31 -8.02 -6.16
CA VAL A 8 -4.51 -8.73 -6.64
C VAL A 8 -5.76 -7.84 -6.62
N ASP A 9 -5.66 -6.65 -6.01
CA ASP A 9 -6.78 -5.73 -5.89
C ASP A 9 -6.99 -4.94 -7.18
N THR A 10 -8.24 -4.66 -7.49
CA THR A 10 -8.61 -3.88 -8.66
C THR A 10 -9.07 -2.49 -8.25
N CYS A 11 -8.75 -1.51 -9.09
CA CYS A 11 -9.19 -0.14 -8.91
C CYS A 11 -10.71 -0.05 -9.09
N PRO A 12 -11.49 0.38 -8.09
CA PRO A 12 -12.95 0.50 -8.21
C PRO A 12 -13.41 1.57 -9.22
N PHE A 13 -12.50 2.44 -9.68
CA PHE A 13 -12.84 3.52 -10.62
C PHE A 13 -12.63 3.15 -12.09
N CYS A 14 -11.63 2.30 -12.40
CA CYS A 14 -11.28 1.98 -13.78
C CYS A 14 -11.04 0.49 -14.05
N GLY A 15 -11.18 -0.38 -13.03
CA GLY A 15 -10.94 -1.82 -13.12
C GLY A 15 -9.48 -2.23 -13.37
N GLY A 16 -8.53 -1.29 -13.37
CA GLY A 16 -7.11 -1.59 -13.53
C GLY A 16 -6.51 -2.23 -12.28
N ALA A 17 -5.35 -2.89 -12.41
CA ALA A 17 -4.61 -3.40 -11.26
C ALA A 17 -4.18 -2.23 -10.35
N LEU A 18 -4.34 -2.41 -9.04
CA LEU A 18 -3.69 -1.55 -8.06
C LEU A 18 -2.24 -1.99 -7.89
N GLU A 19 -1.37 -1.03 -7.61
CA GLU A 19 0.06 -1.26 -7.43
C GLU A 19 0.54 -0.65 -6.11
N LEU A 20 1.55 -1.28 -5.56
CA LEU A 20 2.33 -0.80 -4.43
C LEU A 20 3.70 -0.40 -4.97
N VAL A 21 4.00 0.89 -4.87
CA VAL A 21 5.29 1.48 -5.22
C VAL A 21 6.01 1.83 -3.95
N GLU A 22 7.29 1.54 -3.84
CA GLU A 22 8.09 1.92 -2.69
C GLU A 22 9.44 2.51 -3.05
N ASP A 23 9.88 3.48 -2.24
CA ASP A 23 11.24 4.02 -2.26
C ASP A 23 11.91 3.78 -0.88
N ALA A 24 12.97 4.52 -0.56
CA ALA A 24 13.66 4.40 0.72
C ALA A 24 12.79 4.78 1.95
N THR A 25 11.78 5.64 1.78
CA THR A 25 11.09 6.32 2.90
C THR A 25 9.58 6.07 2.90
N PHE A 26 8.98 5.92 1.72
CA PHE A 26 7.55 5.92 1.50
C PHE A 26 7.07 4.67 0.77
N VAL A 27 5.79 4.40 0.97
CA VAL A 27 4.99 3.47 0.19
C VAL A 27 3.86 4.28 -0.42
N TRP A 28 3.63 4.07 -1.70
CA TRP A 28 2.46 4.54 -2.43
C TRP A 28 1.62 3.33 -2.82
N PHE A 29 0.33 3.42 -2.54
CA PHE A 29 -0.65 2.42 -2.97
C PHE A 29 -1.69 3.10 -3.83
N GLY A 30 -1.90 2.62 -5.05
CA GLY A 30 -2.82 3.29 -5.95
C GLY A 30 -2.94 2.69 -7.34
N CYS A 31 -3.57 3.45 -8.23
CA CYS A 31 -3.81 3.04 -9.60
C CYS A 31 -3.05 3.97 -10.55
N ARG A 32 -2.14 3.40 -11.34
CA ARG A 32 -1.40 4.12 -12.38
C ARG A 32 -2.29 4.72 -13.45
N ARG A 33 -3.37 4.02 -13.85
CA ARG A 33 -4.30 4.52 -14.87
C ARG A 33 -5.09 5.75 -14.39
N CYS A 34 -5.48 5.75 -13.12
CA CYS A 34 -6.21 6.88 -12.52
C CYS A 34 -5.29 7.96 -11.97
N MET A 35 -3.97 7.73 -11.91
CA MET A 35 -2.98 8.62 -11.27
C MET A 35 -3.35 8.99 -9.82
N ARG A 36 -4.04 8.09 -9.12
CA ARG A 36 -4.51 8.30 -7.75
C ARG A 36 -3.74 7.38 -6.82
N TYR A 37 -3.17 7.93 -5.76
CA TYR A 37 -2.31 7.20 -4.83
C TYR A 37 -2.48 7.69 -3.40
N VAL A 38 -2.47 6.74 -2.46
CA VAL A 38 -2.28 6.99 -1.03
C VAL A 38 -0.80 6.88 -0.74
N LYS A 39 -0.22 7.92 -0.13
CA LYS A 39 1.16 7.93 0.33
C LYS A 39 1.23 7.70 1.85
N ARG A 40 2.13 6.82 2.29
CA ARG A 40 2.43 6.58 3.70
C ARG A 40 3.93 6.43 3.95
N GLU A 41 4.38 6.83 5.13
CA GLU A 41 5.76 6.60 5.56
C GLU A 41 5.95 5.15 6.00
N LYS A 42 7.05 4.53 5.55
CA LYS A 42 7.43 3.17 5.96
C LYS A 42 7.56 3.06 7.47
N ARG A 43 8.07 4.10 8.14
CA ARG A 43 8.24 4.13 9.59
C ARG A 43 6.90 4.05 10.33
N GLU A 44 5.86 4.70 9.80
CA GLU A 44 4.50 4.63 10.38
C GLU A 44 3.91 3.23 10.20
N ILE A 45 4.04 2.67 8.99
CA ILE A 45 3.59 1.32 8.65
C ILE A 45 4.26 0.29 9.57
N VAL A 46 5.59 0.32 9.68
CA VAL A 46 6.37 -0.60 10.51
C VAL A 46 5.94 -0.53 11.98
N ARG A 47 5.68 0.66 12.52
CA ARG A 47 5.19 0.82 13.90
C ARG A 47 3.83 0.18 14.12
N ARG A 48 2.94 0.18 13.12
CA ARG A 48 1.55 -0.26 13.25
C ARG A 48 1.36 -1.74 12.92
N PHE A 49 2.15 -2.29 12.01
CA PHE A 49 1.94 -3.65 11.47
C PHE A 49 3.04 -4.67 11.82
N VAL A 50 4.13 -4.27 12.48
CA VAL A 50 5.12 -5.22 13.00
C VAL A 50 4.72 -5.71 14.39
N ASN A 51 4.57 -7.03 14.52
CA ASN A 51 4.60 -7.69 15.80
C ASN A 51 6.06 -8.03 16.14
N TYR A 52 6.69 -7.20 16.98
CA TYR A 52 8.10 -7.38 17.37
C TYR A 52 8.32 -8.63 18.24
N ARG A 53 7.31 -9.04 19.01
CA ARG A 53 7.39 -10.22 19.88
C ARG A 53 7.46 -11.49 19.04
N GLU A 54 6.64 -11.57 18.00
CA GLU A 54 6.58 -12.71 17.09
C GLU A 54 7.49 -12.58 15.87
N ARG A 55 8.15 -11.42 15.70
CA ARG A 55 8.97 -11.07 14.53
C ARG A 55 8.22 -11.27 13.21
N ARG A 56 6.93 -10.90 13.20
CA ARG A 56 6.03 -11.04 12.05
C ARG A 56 5.52 -9.69 11.59
N PHE A 57 5.39 -9.55 10.28
CA PHE A 57 4.79 -8.38 9.65
C PHE A 57 3.37 -8.73 9.18
N ASN A 58 2.38 -7.94 9.57
CA ASN A 58 0.99 -8.11 9.16
C ASN A 58 0.73 -7.46 7.79
N TRP A 59 1.10 -8.17 6.72
CA TRP A 59 0.93 -7.71 5.34
C TRP A 59 -0.53 -7.50 4.96
N SER A 60 -1.41 -8.44 5.32
CA SER A 60 -2.84 -8.36 4.97
C SER A 60 -3.52 -7.17 5.65
N GLY A 61 -3.20 -6.90 6.92
CA GLY A 61 -3.69 -5.71 7.63
C GLY A 61 -3.21 -4.40 7.00
N MET A 62 -1.93 -4.33 6.61
CA MET A 62 -1.37 -3.17 5.91
C MET A 62 -2.09 -2.90 4.59
N ILE A 63 -2.24 -3.91 3.73
CA ILE A 63 -2.92 -3.78 2.44
C ILE A 63 -4.39 -3.37 2.63
N THR A 64 -5.08 -4.00 3.59
CA THR A 64 -6.48 -3.67 3.90
C THR A 64 -6.65 -2.19 4.28
N GLU A 65 -5.76 -1.66 5.12
CA GLU A 65 -5.80 -0.24 5.50
C GLU A 65 -5.52 0.69 4.31
N LEU A 66 -4.49 0.38 3.51
CA LEU A 66 -4.15 1.17 2.32
C LEU A 66 -5.31 1.20 1.31
N TYR A 67 -6.01 0.08 1.12
CA TYR A 67 -7.18 0.00 0.26
C TYR A 67 -8.37 0.82 0.80
N GLN A 68 -8.63 0.77 2.11
CA GLN A 68 -9.67 1.60 2.74
C GLN A 68 -9.36 3.09 2.61
N LEU A 69 -8.10 3.48 2.72
CA LEU A 69 -7.68 4.87 2.51
C LEU A 69 -7.85 5.28 1.04
N TYR A 70 -7.49 4.39 0.11
CA TYR A 70 -7.57 4.65 -1.32
C TYR A 70 -9.01 4.89 -1.80
N THR A 71 -9.95 4.12 -1.27
CA THR A 71 -11.38 4.22 -1.60
C THR A 71 -12.06 5.44 -0.99
N ARG A 72 -11.49 6.04 0.06
CA ARG A 72 -12.03 7.23 0.76
C ARG A 72 -11.44 8.56 0.32
N LEU A 73 -10.41 8.54 -0.54
CA LEU A 73 -9.84 9.74 -1.17
C LEU A 73 -10.87 10.51 -2.02
#